data_AF-I1BU20-F1
#
_entry.id   AF-I1BU20-F1
#
_cell.length_a   1.000
_cell.length_b   1.000
_cell.length_c   1.000
_cell.angle_alpha   90.00
_cell.angle_beta   90.00
_cell.angle_gamma   90.00
#
_symmetry.space_group_name_H-M   'P 1'
#
loop_
_entity.id
_entity.type
_entity.pdbx_description
1 polymer ?
#
loop_
_entity_poly.entity_id
_entity_poly.type
_entity_poly.pdbx_seq_one_letter_code
_entity_poly.pdbx_strand_id
1 'polypeptide(L)'
;MEESSNSGFIRVVSFDTMTNKDLPDYSFTLRAKSPGYKRTRRSRTFMVATDLANYSEYALNWTTDTMMEDGDELIVLRVVTLEMNNKKRDGLLQLEEKESRKKANELMEKIIENSHKSDKKISVVIEFVIGKVQETIQRTISMYQPSLLIVGTRGLSEIRGMFLGSISKYCLQHSPVPVTVVRSEDQIRKSAFDSLNINFSKKKSLAI
;
A
#
# COMPACT_ATOMS: atom_id res chain seq x y z
N MET A 1 -30.94 29.73 10.14
CA MET A 1 -29.67 29.93 9.41
C MET A 1 -28.60 29.33 10.30
N GLU A 2 -28.17 28.12 9.99
CA GLU A 2 -27.25 27.35 10.83
C GLU A 2 -26.14 26.85 9.91
N GLU A 3 -25.01 27.55 9.93
CA GLU A 3 -23.74 27.12 9.36
C GLU A 3 -23.04 26.21 10.37
N SER A 4 -22.67 24.98 9.97
CA SER A 4 -21.43 24.34 10.42
C SER A 4 -21.17 23.00 9.72
N SER A 5 -19.88 22.71 9.51
CA SER A 5 -19.24 21.54 8.89
C SER A 5 -19.03 21.56 7.37
N ASN A 6 -18.34 22.59 6.88
CA ASN A 6 -17.64 22.52 5.60
C ASN A 6 -16.38 21.64 5.78
N SER A 7 -16.50 20.32 5.59
CA SER A 7 -15.35 19.41 5.56
C SER A 7 -14.52 19.71 4.31
N GLY A 8 -13.39 20.39 4.51
CA GLY A 8 -12.57 21.04 3.47
C GLY A 8 -11.87 20.12 2.45
N PHE A 9 -12.46 18.99 2.07
CA PHE A 9 -11.89 18.06 1.10
C PHE A 9 -12.54 18.19 -0.26
N ILE A 10 -11.70 18.50 -1.25
CA ILE A 10 -12.12 18.50 -2.65
C ILE A 10 -11.95 17.06 -3.16
N ARG A 11 -13.02 16.28 -3.09
CA ARG A 11 -13.10 14.99 -3.79
C ARG A 11 -13.11 15.26 -5.29
N VAL A 12 -12.04 14.86 -5.99
CA VAL A 12 -12.01 14.93 -7.45
C VAL A 12 -12.46 13.58 -7.99
N VAL A 13 -13.52 13.59 -8.80
CA VAL A 13 -14.07 12.39 -9.47
C VAL A 13 -13.00 11.66 -10.28
N SER A 14 -13.04 10.33 -10.25
CA SER A 14 -12.13 9.48 -11.01
C SER A 14 -12.54 9.35 -12.46
N PHE A 15 -11.53 9.42 -13.33
CA PHE A 15 -11.61 8.96 -14.71
C PHE A 15 -11.04 7.55 -14.80
N ASP A 16 -11.74 6.67 -15.51
CA ASP A 16 -11.21 5.38 -15.92
C ASP A 16 -10.05 5.64 -16.88
N THR A 17 -8.82 5.66 -16.34
CA THR A 17 -7.65 6.14 -17.09
C THR A 17 -7.08 5.05 -18.01
N MET A 18 -7.76 3.93 -18.16
CA MET A 18 -7.23 2.73 -18.79
C MET A 18 -8.25 2.21 -19.82
N THR A 19 -8.04 2.50 -21.11
CA THR A 19 -8.76 1.92 -22.25
C THR A 19 -7.76 1.25 -23.20
N ASN A 20 -7.47 -0.02 -22.95
CA ASN A 20 -6.69 -0.89 -23.83
C ASN A 20 -7.24 -2.33 -23.72
N LYS A 21 -7.18 -3.09 -24.81
CA LYS A 21 -7.79 -4.44 -24.89
C LYS A 21 -7.09 -5.50 -24.02
N ASP A 22 -5.90 -5.19 -23.50
CA ASP A 22 -5.09 -6.07 -22.64
C ASP A 22 -5.16 -5.68 -21.15
N LEU A 23 -6.25 -5.03 -20.72
CA LEU A 23 -6.35 -4.43 -19.38
C LEU A 23 -6.84 -5.38 -18.26
N PRO A 24 -6.50 -5.06 -16.99
CA PRO A 24 -7.22 -5.54 -15.81
C PRO A 24 -8.74 -5.52 -16.01
N ASP A 25 -9.43 -6.58 -15.58
CA ASP A 25 -10.87 -6.73 -15.77
C ASP A 25 -11.69 -5.55 -15.18
N TYR A 26 -11.09 -4.81 -14.23
CA TYR A 26 -11.64 -3.58 -13.65
C TYR A 26 -10.56 -2.77 -12.91
N SER A 27 -10.67 -1.44 -12.92
CA SER A 27 -9.85 -0.55 -12.07
C SER A 27 -10.60 0.73 -11.74
N PHE A 28 -10.30 1.35 -10.59
CA PHE A 28 -10.72 2.72 -10.31
C PHE A 28 -9.68 3.45 -9.47
N THR A 29 -9.72 4.77 -9.54
CA THR A 29 -8.88 5.64 -8.72
C THR A 29 -9.75 6.42 -7.73
N LEU A 30 -9.23 6.74 -6.56
CA LEU A 30 -9.77 7.77 -5.67
C LEU A 30 -8.69 8.82 -5.44
N ARG A 31 -9.06 10.10 -5.44
CA ARG A 31 -8.13 11.21 -5.22
C ARG A 31 -8.69 12.14 -4.15
N ALA A 32 -7.85 12.48 -3.18
CA ALA A 32 -8.13 13.51 -2.19
C ALA A 32 -6.86 14.31 -1.91
N LYS A 33 -7.04 15.53 -1.43
CA LYS A 33 -5.95 16.42 -1.00
C LYS A 33 -6.34 16.97 0.36
N SER A 34 -5.39 17.00 1.31
CA SER A 34 -5.67 17.65 2.58
C SER A 34 -5.70 19.18 2.39
N PRO A 35 -6.46 19.91 3.24
CA PRO A 35 -6.57 21.36 3.16
C PRO A 35 -5.20 22.04 3.19
N GLY A 36 -4.98 22.98 2.28
CA GLY A 36 -3.72 23.70 2.19
C GLY A 36 -2.60 22.95 1.45
N TYR A 37 -2.85 21.75 0.93
CA TYR A 37 -1.89 21.07 0.05
C TYR A 37 -1.48 21.97 -1.13
N LYS A 38 -0.16 22.16 -1.27
CA LYS A 38 0.47 22.85 -2.40
C LYS A 38 1.67 22.06 -2.85
N ARG A 39 1.66 21.65 -4.12
CA ARG A 39 2.82 20.99 -4.74
C ARG A 39 3.93 22.02 -4.97
N THR A 40 5.16 21.66 -4.64
CA THR A 40 6.37 22.46 -4.85
C THR A 40 7.34 21.74 -5.78
N ARG A 41 8.45 22.38 -6.16
CA ARG A 41 9.53 21.71 -6.90
C ARG A 41 10.24 20.61 -6.09
N ARG A 42 10.09 20.59 -4.77
CA ARG A 42 10.68 19.59 -3.86
C ARG A 42 9.72 18.45 -3.51
N SER A 43 8.45 18.56 -3.91
CA SER A 43 7.44 17.53 -3.68
C SER A 43 7.85 16.20 -4.29
N ARG A 44 7.82 15.15 -3.48
CA ARG A 44 8.10 13.78 -3.87
C ARG A 44 6.80 13.01 -4.04
N THR A 45 6.87 11.92 -4.80
CA THR A 45 5.77 10.97 -4.93
C THR A 45 6.21 9.65 -4.32
N PHE A 46 5.49 9.19 -3.31
CA PHE A 46 5.70 7.89 -2.68
C PHE A 46 4.63 6.92 -3.15
N MET A 47 5.00 5.67 -3.44
CA MET A 47 4.06 4.63 -3.81
C MET A 47 4.07 3.52 -2.77
N VAL A 48 2.91 3.15 -2.21
CA VAL A 48 2.76 2.05 -1.27
C VAL A 48 1.89 0.97 -1.90
N ALA A 49 2.39 -0.26 -2.01
CA ALA A 49 1.56 -1.39 -2.42
C ALA A 49 0.99 -2.12 -1.19
N THR A 50 -0.33 -2.27 -1.13
CA THR A 50 -1.04 -2.85 0.03
C THR A 50 -2.10 -3.87 -0.38
N ASP A 51 -2.21 -4.95 0.39
CA ASP A 51 -3.31 -5.91 0.33
C ASP A 51 -4.32 -5.74 1.48
N LEU A 52 -4.22 -4.63 2.23
CA LEU A 52 -5.01 -4.32 3.44
C LEU A 52 -4.84 -5.33 4.58
N ALA A 53 -3.74 -6.07 4.60
CA ALA A 53 -3.37 -6.86 5.76
C ALA A 53 -2.58 -6.01 6.76
N ASN A 54 -2.53 -6.44 8.03
CA ASN A 54 -1.88 -5.68 9.12
C ASN A 54 -0.45 -5.22 8.79
N TYR A 55 0.34 -6.06 8.11
CA TYR A 55 1.74 -5.73 7.79
C TYR A 55 1.86 -4.68 6.67
N SER A 56 0.92 -4.63 5.73
CA SER A 56 0.93 -3.65 4.63
C SER A 56 0.26 -2.35 5.05
N GLU A 57 -0.76 -2.41 5.91
CA GLU A 57 -1.29 -1.23 6.60
C GLU A 57 -0.25 -0.57 7.50
N TYR A 58 0.55 -1.36 8.23
CA TYR A 58 1.66 -0.83 9.00
C TYR A 58 2.66 -0.09 8.09
N ALA A 59 3.01 -0.66 6.93
CA ALA A 59 3.89 -0.01 5.97
C ALA A 59 3.33 1.33 5.44
N LEU A 60 2.02 1.38 5.20
CA LEU A 60 1.32 2.59 4.80
C LEU A 60 1.40 3.66 5.89
N ASN A 61 1.01 3.33 7.12
CA ASN A 61 1.03 4.28 8.24
C ASN A 61 2.47 4.74 8.55
N TRP A 62 3.43 3.82 8.54
CA TRP A 62 4.84 4.16 8.71
C TRP A 62 5.33 5.15 7.65
N THR A 63 4.87 5.00 6.40
CA THR A 63 5.21 5.91 5.30
C THR A 63 4.61 7.30 5.54
N THR A 64 3.32 7.38 5.88
CA THR A 64 2.67 8.67 6.17
C THR A 64 3.28 9.36 7.36
N ASP A 65 3.66 8.62 8.39
CA ASP A 65 4.13 9.17 9.67
C ASP A 65 5.60 9.59 9.60
N THR A 66 6.44 8.76 8.97
CA THR A 66 7.91 8.91 9.02
C THR A 66 8.49 9.58 7.78
N MET A 67 7.98 9.26 6.59
CA MET A 67 8.64 9.62 5.32
C MET A 67 8.06 10.86 4.66
N MET A 68 6.75 11.07 4.78
CA MET A 68 6.06 12.14 4.07
C MET A 68 6.14 13.50 4.78
N GLU A 69 6.30 14.55 3.99
CA GLU A 69 6.31 15.95 4.38
C GLU A 69 5.22 16.75 3.63
N ASP A 70 5.05 18.02 4.02
CA ASP A 70 4.14 18.94 3.35
C ASP A 70 4.46 19.08 1.85
N GLY A 71 3.44 18.92 1.02
CA GLY A 71 3.51 18.98 -0.42
C GLY A 71 3.84 17.64 -1.09
N ASP A 72 4.11 16.56 -0.35
CA ASP A 72 4.32 15.23 -0.93
C ASP A 72 2.99 14.59 -1.40
N GLU A 73 3.11 13.64 -2.33
CA GLU A 73 2.00 12.85 -2.86
C GLU A 73 2.17 11.36 -2.53
N LEU A 74 1.09 10.74 -2.06
CA LEU A 74 1.01 9.32 -1.74
C LEU A 74 0.15 8.61 -2.78
N ILE A 75 0.72 7.59 -3.41
CA ILE A 75 0.02 6.66 -4.30
C ILE A 75 -0.13 5.33 -3.57
N VAL A 76 -1.34 4.99 -3.15
CA VAL A 76 -1.66 3.70 -2.54
C VAL A 76 -2.18 2.76 -3.63
N LEU A 77 -1.40 1.75 -3.98
CA LEU A 77 -1.80 0.73 -4.94
C LEU A 77 -2.35 -0.50 -4.22
N ARG A 78 -3.60 -0.87 -4.54
CA ARG A 78 -4.21 -2.14 -4.16
C ARG A 78 -4.51 -2.96 -5.40
N VAL A 79 -3.91 -4.14 -5.47
CA VAL A 79 -4.15 -5.10 -6.57
C VAL A 79 -4.85 -6.33 -6.04
N VAL A 80 -5.96 -6.70 -6.67
CA VAL A 80 -6.69 -7.94 -6.37
C VAL A 80 -6.60 -8.88 -7.57
N THR A 81 -6.24 -10.13 -7.31
CA THR A 81 -6.23 -11.20 -8.31
C THR A 81 -7.53 -11.99 -8.19
N LEU A 82 -8.31 -12.09 -9.27
CA LEU A 82 -9.47 -12.98 -9.32
C LEU A 82 -9.12 -14.25 -10.11
N GLU A 83 -9.29 -15.41 -9.49
CA GLU A 83 -9.19 -16.69 -10.20
C GLU A 83 -10.52 -16.96 -10.92
N MET A 84 -10.45 -17.14 -12.25
CA MET A 84 -11.62 -17.15 -13.10
C MET A 84 -12.13 -18.58 -13.36
N ASN A 85 -13.36 -18.86 -12.95
CA ASN A 85 -14.18 -19.93 -13.54
C ASN A 85 -15.32 -19.30 -14.35
N ASN A 86 -15.42 -19.65 -15.64
CA ASN A 86 -16.20 -18.96 -16.68
C ASN A 86 -17.71 -18.75 -16.44
N LYS A 87 -18.32 -19.34 -15.41
CA LYS A 87 -19.78 -19.33 -15.21
C LYS A 87 -20.31 -18.23 -14.26
N LYS A 88 -19.46 -17.44 -13.59
CA LYS A 88 -19.89 -16.42 -12.61
C LYS A 88 -19.14 -15.08 -12.72
N ARG A 89 -18.73 -14.65 -13.92
CA ARG A 89 -17.92 -13.43 -14.13
C ARG A 89 -18.62 -12.16 -13.61
N ASP A 90 -19.79 -11.83 -14.14
CA ASP A 90 -20.34 -10.48 -13.95
C ASP A 90 -20.83 -10.21 -12.52
N GLY A 91 -21.45 -11.20 -11.88
CA GLY A 91 -21.93 -11.06 -10.51
C GLY A 91 -20.81 -10.97 -9.47
N LEU A 92 -19.72 -11.73 -9.65
CA LEU A 92 -18.57 -11.69 -8.73
C LEU A 92 -17.79 -10.37 -8.88
N LEU A 93 -17.61 -9.90 -10.11
CA LEU A 93 -16.96 -8.61 -10.38
C LEU A 93 -17.71 -7.48 -9.67
N GLN A 94 -19.02 -7.32 -9.90
CA GLN A 94 -19.80 -6.24 -9.28
C GLN A 94 -19.74 -6.25 -7.74
N LEU A 95 -19.72 -7.43 -7.12
CA LEU A 95 -19.58 -7.56 -5.67
C LEU A 95 -18.19 -7.09 -5.20
N GLU A 96 -17.12 -7.57 -5.85
CA GLU A 96 -15.74 -7.19 -5.53
C GLU A 96 -15.50 -5.69 -5.76
N GLU A 97 -16.08 -5.12 -6.83
CA GLU A 97 -16.03 -3.68 -7.11
C GLU A 97 -16.65 -2.86 -5.98
N LYS A 98 -17.86 -3.23 -5.54
CA LYS A 98 -18.59 -2.52 -4.49
C LYS A 98 -17.85 -2.62 -3.16
N GLU A 99 -17.38 -3.82 -2.80
CA GLU A 99 -16.60 -4.03 -1.58
C GLU A 99 -15.28 -3.28 -1.62
N SER A 100 -14.57 -3.32 -2.75
CA SER A 100 -13.29 -2.65 -2.91
C SER A 100 -13.41 -1.14 -2.91
N ARG A 101 -14.48 -0.58 -3.49
CA ARG A 101 -14.79 0.84 -3.41
C ARG A 101 -15.10 1.27 -1.97
N LYS A 102 -15.84 0.45 -1.21
CA LYS A 102 -16.08 0.71 0.22
C LYS A 102 -14.76 0.76 1.00
N LYS A 103 -13.94 -0.30 0.91
CA LYS A 103 -12.64 -0.38 1.58
C LYS A 103 -11.69 0.76 1.18
N ALA A 104 -11.70 1.16 -0.09
CA ALA A 104 -10.87 2.26 -0.57
C ALA A 104 -11.32 3.62 -0.01
N ASN A 105 -12.63 3.86 0.15
CA ASN A 105 -13.11 5.07 0.82
C ASN A 105 -12.75 5.08 2.30
N GLU A 106 -12.95 3.97 3.01
CA GLU A 106 -12.56 3.84 4.43
C GLU A 106 -11.04 4.08 4.62
N LEU A 107 -10.22 3.55 3.71
CA LEU A 107 -8.79 3.79 3.72
C LEU A 107 -8.45 5.26 3.45
N MET A 108 -9.11 5.89 2.48
CA MET A 108 -8.93 7.31 2.18
C MET A 108 -9.24 8.17 3.41
N GLU A 109 -10.39 7.94 4.05
CA GLU A 109 -10.81 8.65 5.25
C GLU A 109 -9.79 8.50 6.37
N LYS A 110 -9.29 7.27 6.61
CA LYS A 110 -8.24 7.00 7.61
C LYS A 110 -6.93 7.74 7.33
N ILE A 111 -6.43 7.71 6.09
CA ILE A 111 -5.19 8.42 5.73
C ILE A 111 -5.36 9.92 5.93
N ILE A 112 -6.50 10.44 5.48
CA ILE A 112 -6.82 11.86 5.59
C ILE A 112 -6.94 12.28 7.05
N GLU A 113 -7.67 11.53 7.88
CA GLU A 113 -7.78 11.80 9.32
C GLU A 113 -6.40 11.80 10.01
N ASN A 114 -5.54 10.83 9.68
CA ASN A 114 -4.18 10.78 10.22
C ASN A 114 -3.32 11.95 9.74
N SER A 115 -3.46 12.38 8.48
CA SER A 115 -2.78 13.57 7.97
C SER A 115 -3.23 14.84 8.71
N HIS A 116 -4.51 14.94 9.08
CA HIS A 116 -5.03 16.03 9.89
C HIS A 116 -4.48 16.03 11.32
N LYS A 117 -4.43 14.87 11.97
CA LYS A 117 -3.86 14.74 13.32
C LYS A 117 -2.38 15.11 13.39
N SER A 118 -1.65 14.92 12.29
CA SER A 118 -0.22 15.23 12.17
C SER A 118 0.08 16.58 11.49
N ASP A 119 -0.94 17.37 11.18
CA ASP A 119 -0.87 18.64 10.43
C ASP A 119 -0.07 18.55 9.10
N LYS A 120 -0.16 17.40 8.41
CA LYS A 120 0.52 17.15 7.13
C LYS A 120 -0.35 17.54 5.93
N LYS A 121 0.21 18.35 5.05
CA LYS A 121 -0.45 18.84 3.83
C LYS A 121 -0.06 17.97 2.63
N ILE A 122 -0.77 16.87 2.40
CA ILE A 122 -0.43 15.85 1.39
C ILE A 122 -1.53 15.64 0.34
N SER A 123 -1.13 15.13 -0.82
CA SER A 123 -2.04 14.59 -1.85
C SER A 123 -2.09 13.08 -1.71
N VAL A 124 -3.29 12.48 -1.79
CA VAL A 124 -3.49 11.04 -1.68
C VAL A 124 -4.24 10.54 -2.90
N VAL A 125 -3.68 9.53 -3.54
CA VAL A 125 -4.27 8.81 -4.66
C VAL A 125 -4.33 7.34 -4.29
N ILE A 126 -5.51 6.74 -4.34
CA ILE A 126 -5.68 5.30 -4.15
C ILE A 126 -6.02 4.69 -5.51
N GLU A 127 -5.16 3.81 -5.99
CA GLU A 127 -5.37 3.04 -7.21
C GLU A 127 -5.80 1.63 -6.84
N PHE A 128 -7.00 1.25 -7.28
CA PHE A 128 -7.50 -0.11 -7.18
C PHE A 128 -7.51 -0.76 -8.56
N VAL A 129 -6.94 -1.96 -8.65
CA VAL A 129 -6.83 -2.69 -9.91
C VAL A 129 -7.13 -4.18 -9.69
N ILE A 130 -7.96 -4.76 -10.54
CA ILE A 130 -8.17 -6.21 -10.61
C ILE A 130 -7.26 -6.78 -11.70
N GLY A 131 -6.18 -7.45 -11.32
CA GLY A 131 -5.23 -7.97 -12.31
C GLY A 131 -4.01 -8.64 -11.68
N LYS A 132 -2.97 -8.84 -12.49
CA LYS A 132 -1.72 -9.47 -12.05
C LYS A 132 -0.87 -8.49 -11.25
N VAL A 133 -0.57 -8.83 -10.00
CA VAL A 133 0.15 -7.95 -9.05
C VAL A 133 1.47 -7.43 -9.61
N GLN A 134 2.31 -8.31 -10.16
CA GLN A 134 3.65 -7.92 -10.65
C GLN A 134 3.59 -6.89 -11.79
N GLU A 135 2.69 -7.12 -12.75
CA GLU A 135 2.52 -6.28 -13.93
C GLU A 135 1.92 -4.93 -13.55
N THR A 136 0.87 -4.94 -12.72
CA THR A 136 0.23 -3.72 -12.24
C THR A 136 1.21 -2.85 -11.47
N ILE A 137 2.05 -3.42 -10.59
CA ILE A 137 3.08 -2.64 -9.88
C ILE A 137 4.00 -1.91 -10.87
N GLN A 138 4.53 -2.61 -11.87
CA GLN A 138 5.44 -2.02 -12.87
C GLN A 138 4.75 -0.93 -13.69
N ARG A 139 3.50 -1.16 -14.06
CA ARG A 139 2.68 -0.19 -14.79
C ARG A 139 2.40 1.06 -13.96
N THR A 140 2.03 0.91 -12.69
CA THR A 140 1.78 2.04 -11.79
C THR A 140 3.06 2.82 -11.52
N ILE A 141 4.21 2.14 -11.39
CA ILE A 141 5.52 2.82 -11.28
C ILE A 141 5.80 3.65 -12.53
N SER A 142 5.55 3.11 -13.72
CA SER A 142 5.76 3.83 -14.98
C SER A 142 4.82 5.04 -15.13
N MET A 143 3.57 4.91 -14.66
CA MET A 143 2.56 5.98 -14.71
C MET A 143 2.87 7.12 -13.74
N TYR A 144 3.20 6.79 -12.50
CA TYR A 144 3.35 7.78 -11.42
C TYR A 144 4.77 8.23 -11.17
N GLN A 145 5.76 7.50 -11.69
CA GLN A 145 7.19 7.74 -11.49
C GLN A 145 7.55 8.06 -10.02
N PRO A 146 7.15 7.19 -9.07
CA PRO A 146 7.39 7.44 -7.65
C PRO A 146 8.89 7.49 -7.36
N SER A 147 9.29 8.38 -6.46
CA SER A 147 10.67 8.46 -5.97
C SER A 147 11.06 7.27 -5.11
N LEU A 148 10.07 6.59 -4.53
CA LEU A 148 10.25 5.42 -3.66
C LEU A 148 9.01 4.53 -3.72
N LEU A 149 9.23 3.22 -3.91
CA LEU A 149 8.22 2.18 -3.72
C LEU A 149 8.35 1.58 -2.32
N ILE A 150 7.25 1.50 -1.59
CA ILE A 150 7.17 0.91 -0.27
C ILE A 150 6.27 -0.33 -0.32
N VAL A 151 6.76 -1.42 0.26
CA VAL A 151 6.03 -2.67 0.38
C VAL A 151 6.12 -3.19 1.80
N GLY A 152 5.01 -3.72 2.32
CA GLY A 152 5.05 -4.52 3.53
C GLY A 152 5.69 -5.88 3.27
N THR A 153 6.10 -6.57 4.32
CA THR A 153 6.43 -8.00 4.25
C THR A 153 5.61 -8.80 5.24
N ARG A 154 5.08 -9.94 4.79
CA ARG A 154 4.47 -10.94 5.66
C ARG A 154 5.56 -11.54 6.52
N GLY A 155 5.42 -11.47 7.83
CA GLY A 155 6.22 -12.25 8.77
C GLY A 155 5.57 -13.62 8.91
N LEU A 156 6.03 -14.60 8.13
CA LEU A 156 5.70 -15.99 8.42
C LEU A 156 6.76 -16.54 9.37
N SER A 157 6.26 -16.96 10.53
CA SER A 157 6.95 -17.72 11.56
C SER A 157 7.50 -19.04 11.00
N GLU A 158 8.52 -19.54 11.69
CA GLU A 158 8.88 -20.96 11.81
C GLU A 158 9.62 -21.61 10.63
N ILE A 159 10.90 -21.92 10.89
CA ILE A 159 11.73 -22.92 10.20
C ILE A 159 12.35 -22.45 8.87
N ARG A 160 13.62 -22.02 8.96
CA ARG A 160 14.60 -21.72 7.89
C ARG A 160 14.47 -20.34 7.24
N GLY A 161 15.35 -19.40 7.64
CA GLY A 161 15.83 -18.30 6.79
C GLY A 161 14.88 -17.10 6.60
N MET A 162 15.47 -15.92 6.35
CA MET A 162 14.77 -14.68 5.96
C MET A 162 14.08 -14.85 4.59
N PHE A 163 12.94 -15.52 4.52
CA PHE A 163 12.15 -15.52 3.28
C PHE A 163 11.35 -14.23 3.20
N LEU A 164 11.87 -13.30 2.40
CA LEU A 164 11.16 -12.12 1.96
C LEU A 164 9.90 -12.55 1.17
N GLY A 165 8.75 -11.93 1.45
CA GLY A 165 7.50 -12.25 0.75
C GLY A 165 7.66 -12.20 -0.77
N SER A 166 6.91 -13.02 -1.52
CA SER A 166 7.07 -13.15 -2.99
C SER A 166 6.99 -11.81 -3.72
N ILE A 167 6.06 -10.94 -3.31
CA ILE A 167 5.91 -9.60 -3.89
C ILE A 167 7.07 -8.68 -3.49
N SER A 168 7.43 -8.63 -2.21
CA SER A 168 8.54 -7.78 -1.74
C SER A 168 9.87 -8.20 -2.40
N LYS A 169 10.09 -9.51 -2.58
CA LYS A 169 11.23 -10.07 -3.32
C LYS A 169 11.19 -9.68 -4.80
N TYR A 170 10.04 -9.81 -5.45
CA TYR A 170 9.87 -9.39 -6.83
C TYR A 170 10.20 -7.91 -7.01
N CYS A 171 9.66 -7.05 -6.13
CA CYS A 171 9.93 -5.61 -6.17
C CYS A 171 11.42 -5.29 -5.99
N LEU A 172 12.11 -5.92 -5.03
CA LEU A 172 13.56 -5.72 -4.87
C LEU A 172 14.36 -6.12 -6.10
N GLN A 173 13.93 -7.14 -6.84
CA GLN A 173 14.65 -7.67 -7.99
C GLN A 173 14.37 -6.91 -9.29
N HIS A 174 13.16 -6.37 -9.47
CA HIS A 174 12.70 -5.88 -10.76
C HIS A 174 12.22 -4.42 -10.75
N SER A 175 12.15 -3.76 -9.58
CA SER A 175 11.69 -2.38 -9.53
C SER A 175 12.73 -1.44 -10.16
N PRO A 176 12.32 -0.56 -11.09
CA PRO A 176 13.21 0.46 -11.65
C PRO A 176 13.42 1.64 -10.68
N VAL A 177 12.63 1.71 -9.61
CA VAL A 177 12.72 2.74 -8.56
C VAL A 177 13.22 2.13 -7.25
N PRO A 178 13.84 2.92 -6.34
CA PRO A 178 14.21 2.44 -5.02
C PRO A 178 13.03 1.78 -4.29
N VAL A 179 13.31 0.71 -3.54
CA VAL A 179 12.29 -0.06 -2.81
C VAL A 179 12.63 -0.14 -1.33
N THR A 180 11.68 0.24 -0.48
CA THR A 180 11.74 0.05 0.97
C THR A 180 10.80 -1.06 1.40
N VAL A 181 11.33 -2.05 2.11
CA VAL A 181 10.54 -3.11 2.73
C VAL A 181 10.33 -2.78 4.20
N VAL A 182 9.07 -2.58 4.59
CA VAL A 182 8.72 -2.26 5.98
C VAL A 182 8.26 -3.52 6.71
N ARG A 183 8.79 -3.70 7.92
CA ARG A 183 8.45 -4.79 8.86
C ARG A 183 7.76 -4.19 10.07
N SER A 184 6.72 -4.85 10.57
CA SER A 184 6.04 -4.40 11.78
C SER A 184 6.86 -4.71 13.03
N GLU A 185 6.66 -3.94 14.10
CA GLU A 185 7.35 -4.15 15.38
C GLU A 185 7.13 -5.55 15.95
N ASP A 186 5.93 -6.11 15.82
CA ASP A 186 5.62 -7.47 16.27
C ASP A 186 6.53 -8.51 15.58
N GLN A 187 6.84 -8.30 14.30
CA GLN A 187 7.76 -9.15 13.55
C GLN A 187 9.20 -8.98 14.05
N ILE A 188 9.61 -7.74 14.33
CA ILE A 188 10.95 -7.44 14.84
C ILE A 188 11.14 -8.08 16.22
N ARG A 189 10.20 -7.88 17.15
CA ARG A 189 10.23 -8.46 18.49
C ARG A 189 10.27 -9.99 18.42
N LYS A 190 9.39 -10.62 17.63
CA LYS A 190 9.37 -12.08 17.47
C LYS A 190 10.70 -12.61 16.93
N SER A 191 11.30 -11.96 15.93
CA SER A 191 12.60 -12.36 15.38
C SER A 191 13.76 -12.23 16.38
N ALA A 192 13.72 -11.23 17.26
CA ALA A 192 14.71 -11.05 18.32
C ALA A 192 14.60 -12.16 19.38
N PHE A 193 13.37 -12.53 19.79
CA PHE A 193 13.13 -13.65 20.69
C PHE A 193 13.57 -15.00 20.11
N ASP A 194 13.30 -15.25 18.82
CA ASP A 194 13.72 -16.50 18.15
C ASP A 194 15.25 -16.60 18.05
N SER A 195 15.93 -15.49 17.76
CA SER A 195 17.40 -15.42 17.69
C SER A 195 18.06 -15.72 19.05
N LEU A 196 17.45 -15.24 20.15
CA LEU A 196 17.89 -15.56 21.51
C LEU A 196 17.74 -17.06 21.79
N ASN A 197 16.59 -17.66 21.48
CA ASN A 197 16.34 -19.09 21.70
C ASN A 197 17.27 -20.01 20.90
N ILE A 198 17.61 -19.64 19.65
CA ILE A 198 18.60 -20.38 18.84
C ILE A 198 19.98 -20.37 19.50
N ASN A 199 20.42 -19.23 20.04
CA ASN A 199 21.70 -19.13 20.74
C ASN A 199 21.72 -19.96 22.03
N PHE A 200 20.61 -20.04 22.77
CA PHE A 200 20.49 -20.93 23.92
C PHE A 200 20.53 -22.41 23.53
N SER A 201 19.89 -22.79 22.43
CA SER A 201 19.90 -24.18 21.92
C SER A 201 21.29 -24.61 21.44
N LYS A 202 22.01 -23.74 20.70
CA LYS A 202 23.40 -23.99 20.29
C LYS A 202 24.35 -24.11 21.48
N LYS A 203 24.19 -23.30 22.53
CA LYS A 203 25.00 -23.40 23.76
C LYS A 203 24.80 -24.72 24.50
N LYS A 204 23.59 -25.28 24.52
CA LYS A 204 23.34 -26.62 25.11
C LYS A 204 23.96 -27.75 24.29
N SER A 205 24.04 -27.62 22.97
CA SER A 205 24.68 -28.61 22.08
C SER A 205 26.20 -28.61 22.12
N LEU A 206 26.84 -27.54 22.62
CA LEU A 206 28.30 -27.40 22.75
C LEU A 206 28.83 -27.75 24.14
N ALA A 207 27.96 -28.18 25.06
CA ALA A 207 28.27 -28.49 26.45
C ALA A 207 28.30 -30.00 26.75
N ILE A 208 28.51 -30.85 25.74
CA ILE A 208 28.70 -32.30 25.86
C ILE A 208 30.06 -32.67 25.26
#